data_AF-A0A5K1I9V6-F1
#
_entry.id   AF-A0A5K1I9V6-F1
#
_cell.length_a   1.000
_cell.length_b   1.000
_cell.length_c   1.000
_cell.angle_alpha   90.00
_cell.angle_beta   90.00
_cell.angle_gamma   90.00
#
_symmetry.space_group_name_H-M   'P 1'
#
loop_
_entity.id
_entity.type
_entity.pdbx_description
1 polymer ?
#
loop_
_entity_poly.entity_id
_entity_poly.type
_entity_poly.pdbx_seq_one_letter_code
_entity_poly.pdbx_strand_id
1 'polypeptide(L)'
;MVSRRELTNTVQWSLVYERLLRAGIPRDEIPDLIRKMGMEHVRWINREAMEPQECPNCPNEFHPKVLEDARLDGKETIICQGCRSKLWLVVDEEHYGTVPVIHKPTVKS
;
A
#
# COMPACT_ATOMS: atom_id res chain seq x y z
N MET A 1 -22.30 -3.53 5.42
CA MET A 1 -21.21 -2.65 5.93
C MET A 1 -20.00 -3.53 6.17
N VAL A 2 -18.90 -3.32 5.44
CA VAL A 2 -17.65 -4.02 5.70
C VAL A 2 -16.97 -3.33 6.88
N SER A 3 -16.67 -4.05 7.94
CA SER A 3 -16.04 -3.49 9.13
C SER A 3 -14.64 -2.96 8.82
N ARG A 4 -14.19 -1.96 9.58
CA ARG A 4 -12.83 -1.41 9.45
C ARG A 4 -11.76 -2.52 9.54
N ARG A 5 -11.98 -3.54 10.36
CA ARG A 5 -11.09 -4.69 10.55
C ARG A 5 -11.04 -5.62 9.33
N GLU A 6 -12.16 -5.82 8.66
CA GLU A 6 -12.21 -6.58 7.40
C GLU A 6 -11.48 -5.86 6.28
N LEU A 7 -11.64 -4.53 6.18
CA LEU A 7 -10.90 -3.71 5.20
C LEU A 7 -9.38 -3.77 5.42
N THR A 8 -8.91 -3.70 6.67
CA THR A 8 -7.47 -3.81 6.99
C THR A 8 -6.91 -5.19 6.63
N ASN A 9 -7.70 -6.26 6.81
CA ASN A 9 -7.27 -7.61 6.44
C ASN A 9 -7.14 -7.75 4.92
N THR A 10 -8.06 -7.18 4.14
CA THR A 10 -8.00 -7.22 2.66
C THR A 10 -6.74 -6.54 2.15
N VAL A 11 -6.42 -5.33 2.65
CA VAL A 11 -5.23 -4.57 2.26
C VAL A 11 -3.95 -5.39 2.50
N GLN A 12 -3.83 -5.95 3.70
CA GLN A 12 -2.65 -6.74 4.04
C GLN A 12 -2.56 -8.06 3.27
N TRP A 13 -3.71 -8.65 2.94
CA TRP A 13 -3.76 -9.85 2.13
C TRP A 13 -3.24 -9.58 0.72
N SER A 14 -3.71 -8.50 0.06
CA SER A 14 -3.23 -8.08 -1.26
C SER A 14 -1.73 -7.79 -1.27
N LEU A 15 -1.21 -7.10 -0.25
CA LEU A 15 0.22 -6.77 -0.16
C LEU A 15 1.09 -8.04 -0.11
N VAL A 16 0.72 -9.02 0.72
CA VAL A 16 1.46 -10.30 0.77
C VAL A 16 1.25 -11.12 -0.51
N TYR A 17 0.05 -11.07 -1.09
CA TYR A 17 -0.23 -11.75 -2.35
C TYR A 17 0.70 -11.26 -3.48
N GLU A 18 0.82 -9.95 -3.65
CA GLU A 18 1.72 -9.32 -4.63
C GLU A 18 3.20 -9.64 -4.36
N ARG A 19 3.62 -9.67 -3.09
CA ARG A 19 4.99 -10.10 -2.71
C ARG A 19 5.29 -11.52 -3.19
N LEU A 20 4.39 -12.46 -2.91
CA LEU A 20 4.55 -13.86 -3.28
C LEU A 20 4.51 -14.05 -4.80
N LEU A 21 3.65 -13.30 -5.50
CA LEU A 21 3.63 -13.30 -6.97
C LEU A 21 4.98 -12.88 -7.56
N ARG A 22 5.56 -11.78 -7.06
CA ARG A 22 6.85 -11.27 -7.55
C ARG A 22 8.02 -12.19 -7.21
N ALA A 23 7.93 -12.91 -6.09
CA ALA A 23 8.88 -13.95 -5.73
C ALA A 23 8.80 -15.19 -6.64
N GLY A 24 7.87 -15.22 -7.60
CA GLY A 24 7.71 -16.31 -8.56
C GLY A 24 6.83 -17.46 -8.05
N ILE A 25 6.10 -17.26 -6.95
CA ILE A 25 5.17 -18.28 -6.44
C ILE A 25 3.96 -18.38 -7.38
N PRO A 26 3.55 -19.60 -7.78
CA PRO A 26 2.38 -19.80 -8.63
C PRO A 26 1.10 -19.19 -8.03
N ARG A 27 0.32 -18.48 -8.86
CA ARG A 27 -0.90 -17.74 -8.47
C ARG A 27 -1.90 -18.56 -7.67
N ASP A 28 -2.01 -19.85 -8.00
CA ASP A 28 -2.91 -20.84 -7.42
C ASP A 28 -2.42 -21.36 -6.06
N GLU A 29 -1.13 -21.31 -5.77
CA GLU A 29 -0.55 -21.75 -4.49
C GLU A 29 -0.59 -20.65 -3.41
N ILE A 30 -0.59 -19.38 -3.82
CA ILE A 30 -0.51 -18.23 -2.91
C ILE A 30 -1.65 -18.19 -1.87
N PRO A 31 -2.93 -18.39 -2.23
CA PRO A 31 -4.01 -18.33 -1.24
C PRO A 31 -3.84 -19.34 -0.10
N ASP A 32 -3.38 -20.55 -0.43
CA ASP A 32 -3.14 -21.60 0.55
C ASP A 32 -1.92 -21.31 1.42
N LEU A 33 -0.86 -20.73 0.85
CA LEU A 33 0.31 -20.26 1.62
C LEU A 33 -0.06 -19.16 2.61
N ILE A 34 -0.83 -18.15 2.17
CA ILE A 34 -1.28 -17.07 3.06
C ILE A 34 -2.18 -17.63 4.17
N ARG A 35 -3.06 -18.60 3.84
CA ARG A 35 -3.90 -19.27 4.83
C ARG A 35 -3.06 -20.03 5.87
N LYS A 36 -2.00 -20.73 5.44
CA LYS A 36 -1.06 -21.44 6.32
C LYS A 36 -0.24 -20.49 7.21
N MET A 37 0.18 -19.34 6.69
CA MET A 37 0.88 -18.30 7.47
C MET A 37 0.01 -17.73 8.60
N GLY A 38 -1.30 -17.62 8.36
CA GLY A 38 -2.25 -17.03 9.29
C GLY A 38 -2.21 -15.49 9.28
N MET A 39 -3.37 -14.89 9.53
CA MET A 39 -3.55 -13.43 9.43
C MET A 39 -2.74 -12.64 10.46
N GLU A 40 -2.34 -13.25 11.57
CA GLU A 40 -1.46 -12.60 12.56
C GLU A 40 -0.05 -12.39 12.00
N HIS A 41 0.49 -13.40 11.33
CA HIS A 41 1.80 -13.31 10.70
C HIS A 41 1.77 -12.35 9.50
N VAL A 42 0.70 -12.38 8.70
CA VAL A 42 0.46 -11.39 7.62
C VAL A 42 0.45 -9.96 8.16
N ARG A 43 -0.20 -9.72 9.31
CA ARG A 43 -0.19 -8.42 9.98
C ARG A 43 1.21 -7.99 10.40
N TRP A 44 1.99 -8.93 10.92
CA TRP A 44 3.36 -8.65 11.37
C TRP A 44 4.27 -8.27 10.20
N ILE A 45 4.27 -9.05 9.10
CA ILE A 45 5.08 -8.79 7.90
C ILE A 45 4.71 -7.45 7.23
N ASN A 46 3.45 -7.04 7.31
CA ASN A 46 2.97 -5.78 6.72
C ASN A 46 2.90 -4.62 7.71
N ARG A 47 3.38 -4.76 8.95
CA ARG A 47 3.16 -3.75 10.00
C ARG A 47 3.62 -2.36 9.56
N GLU A 48 4.83 -2.25 9.02
CA GLU A 48 5.44 -0.99 8.59
C GLU A 48 4.74 -0.42 7.34
N ALA A 49 4.40 -1.27 6.37
CA ALA A 49 3.64 -0.86 5.18
C ALA A 49 2.21 -0.38 5.53
N MET A 50 1.73 -0.68 6.74
CA MET A 50 0.40 -0.32 7.24
C MET A 50 0.43 0.88 8.18
N GLU A 51 1.58 1.51 8.39
CA GLU A 51 1.68 2.78 9.09
C GLU A 51 1.16 3.92 8.21
N PRO A 52 0.40 4.88 8.76
CA PRO A 52 0.01 6.07 8.03
C PRO A 52 1.23 6.81 7.48
N GLN A 53 1.14 7.26 6.23
CA GLN A 53 2.19 8.02 5.57
C GLN A 53 1.87 9.52 5.67
N GLU A 54 2.79 10.33 6.17
CA GLU A 54 2.61 11.79 6.23
C GLU A 54 2.78 12.44 4.85
N CYS A 55 2.01 13.48 4.59
CA CYS A 55 2.21 14.32 3.40
C CYS A 55 3.49 15.15 3.54
N PRO A 56 4.37 15.18 2.52
CA PRO A 56 5.62 15.95 2.60
C PRO A 56 5.42 17.47 2.69
N ASN A 57 4.21 17.97 2.39
CA ASN A 57 3.90 19.40 2.35
C ASN A 57 3.00 19.88 3.50
N CYS A 58 2.43 18.98 4.30
CA CYS A 58 1.51 19.33 5.39
C CYS A 58 1.36 18.17 6.38
N PRO A 59 0.91 18.39 7.63
CA PRO A 59 0.79 17.33 8.65
C PRO A 59 -0.36 16.34 8.41
N ASN A 60 -0.93 16.28 7.20
CA ASN A 60 -2.01 15.37 6.88
C ASN A 60 -1.47 13.98 6.52
N GLU A 61 -2.03 12.95 7.14
CA GLU A 61 -1.67 11.56 6.89
C GLU A 61 -2.55 10.89 5.83
N PHE A 62 -1.99 9.87 5.18
CA PHE A 62 -2.69 8.97 4.28
C PHE A 62 -2.83 7.60 4.92
N HIS A 63 -4.06 7.12 5.00
CA HIS A 63 -4.30 5.75 5.40
C HIS A 63 -3.78 4.79 4.31
N PRO A 64 -3.10 3.69 4.65
CA PRO A 64 -2.52 2.75 3.69
C PRO A 64 -3.52 2.26 2.63
N LYS A 65 -4.76 2.00 3.05
CA LYS A 65 -5.87 1.66 2.14
C LYS A 65 -6.06 2.66 0.99
N VAL A 66 -5.94 3.97 1.25
CA VAL A 66 -6.08 4.99 0.19
C VAL A 66 -4.97 4.87 -0.84
N LEU A 67 -3.75 4.55 -0.38
CA LEU A 67 -2.59 4.34 -1.24
C LEU A 67 -2.73 3.06 -2.06
N GLU A 68 -3.23 1.98 -1.45
CA GLU A 68 -3.51 0.72 -2.12
C GLU A 68 -4.64 0.86 -3.15
N ASP A 69 -5.80 1.42 -2.78
CA ASP A 69 -6.93 1.63 -3.69
C ASP A 69 -6.47 2.45 -4.90
N ALA A 70 -5.70 3.53 -4.67
CA ALA A 70 -5.13 4.31 -5.76
C ALA A 70 -4.21 3.48 -6.66
N ARG A 71 -3.38 2.61 -6.08
CA ARG A 71 -2.48 1.74 -6.85
C ARG A 71 -3.23 0.68 -7.67
N LEU A 72 -4.24 0.04 -7.08
CA LEU A 72 -5.09 -0.97 -7.73
C LEU A 72 -5.91 -0.36 -8.87
N ASP A 73 -6.34 0.89 -8.72
CA ASP A 73 -6.96 1.70 -9.77
C ASP A 73 -5.97 2.11 -10.88
N GLY A 74 -4.70 1.72 -10.79
CA GLY A 74 -3.65 2.11 -11.72
C GLY A 74 -3.24 3.58 -11.61
N LYS A 75 -3.60 4.28 -10.52
CA LYS A 75 -3.24 5.68 -10.30
C LYS A 75 -1.81 5.75 -9.78
N GLU A 76 -1.01 6.59 -10.42
CA GLU A 76 0.35 6.91 -9.97
C GLU A 76 0.38 8.12 -9.04
N THR A 77 -0.76 8.80 -8.86
CA THR A 77 -0.83 10.05 -8.09
C THR A 77 -2.09 10.16 -7.26
N ILE A 78 -1.98 10.79 -6.10
CA ILE A 78 -3.10 11.15 -5.21
C ILE A 78 -3.11 12.66 -4.94
N ILE A 79 -4.27 13.16 -4.52
CA ILE A 79 -4.41 14.56 -4.07
C ILE A 79 -4.52 14.58 -2.56
N CYS A 80 -3.62 15.32 -1.90
CA CYS A 80 -3.69 15.54 -0.46
C CYS A 80 -4.98 16.28 -0.09
N GLN A 81 -5.74 15.78 0.88
CA GLN A 81 -6.99 16.45 1.29
C GLN A 81 -6.72 17.72 2.12
N GLY A 82 -5.58 17.80 2.83
CA GLY A 82 -5.18 18.97 3.60
C GLY A 82 -4.67 20.13 2.73
N CYS A 83 -3.55 19.93 2.03
CA CYS A 83 -2.90 21.00 1.25
C CYS A 83 -3.21 20.99 -0.26
N ARG A 84 -4.05 20.07 -0.74
CA ARG A 84 -4.42 19.91 -2.16
C ARG A 84 -3.26 19.64 -3.12
N SER A 85 -2.05 19.37 -2.60
CA SER A 85 -0.89 19.01 -3.39
C SER A 85 -1.11 17.69 -4.14
N LYS A 86 -0.64 17.63 -5.39
CA LYS A 86 -0.54 16.38 -6.16
C LYS A 86 0.72 15.65 -5.74
N LEU A 87 0.55 14.43 -5.26
CA LEU A 87 1.62 13.59 -4.72
C LEU A 87 1.77 12.34 -5.57
N TRP A 88 3.00 11.87 -5.70
CA TRP A 88 3.32 10.70 -6.50
C TRP A 88 3.49 9.48 -5.62
N LEU A 89 2.79 8.41 -5.99
CA LEU A 89 2.95 7.09 -5.40
C LEU A 89 4.14 6.43 -6.08
N VAL A 90 5.21 6.23 -5.33
CA VAL A 90 6.32 5.40 -5.78
C VAL A 90 6.16 4.06 -5.09
N VAL A 91 6.34 2.96 -5.81
CA VAL A 91 6.44 1.65 -5.16
C VAL A 91 7.89 1.48 -4.79
N ASP A 92 8.15 1.32 -3.49
CA ASP A 92 9.47 0.87 -3.06
C ASP A 92 9.62 -0.60 -3.47
N GLU A 93 10.46 -0.83 -4.48
CA GLU A 93 10.76 -2.17 -4.98
C GLU A 93 11.64 -2.97 -4.00
N GLU A 94 12.25 -2.33 -3.00
CA GLU A 94 13.09 -2.96 -1.99
C GLU A 94 12.27 -3.36 -0.75
N HIS A 95 11.32 -2.52 -0.35
CA HIS A 95 10.42 -2.75 0.80
C HIS A 95 9.03 -3.30 0.41
N TYR A 96 8.85 -3.61 -0.89
CA TYR A 96 7.72 -4.31 -1.50
C TYR A 96 6.38 -4.06 -0.81
N GLY A 97 5.83 -2.85 -0.85
CA GLY A 97 4.48 -2.59 -0.32
C GLY A 97 4.36 -1.34 0.53
N THR A 98 5.48 -0.75 0.92
CA THR A 98 5.48 0.66 1.28
C THR A 98 5.32 1.44 -0.02
N VAL A 99 4.26 2.23 -0.11
CA VAL A 99 4.05 3.19 -1.20
C VAL A 99 4.49 4.56 -0.67
N PRO A 100 5.79 4.90 -0.72
CA PRO A 100 6.25 6.23 -0.33
C PRO A 100 5.59 7.29 -1.21
N VAL A 101 5.24 8.38 -0.55
CA VAL A 101 4.61 9.54 -1.16
C VAL A 101 5.65 10.63 -1.31
N ILE A 102 6.05 10.92 -2.55
CA ILE A 102 7.05 11.97 -2.81
C ILE A 102 6.44 13.18 -3.52
N HIS A 103 7.03 14.34 -3.27
CA HIS A 103 6.81 15.51 -4.09
C HIS A 103 7.79 15.47 -5.28
N LYS A 104 7.27 15.32 -6.51
CA LYS A 104 8.09 15.58 -7.70
C LYS A 104 8.13 17.09 -7.93
N PRO A 105 9.31 17.74 -7.90
CA PRO A 105 9.42 19.10 -8.39
C PRO A 105 9.00 19.10 -9.87
N THR A 106 8.12 20.02 -10.25
CA THR A 106 7.82 20.29 -11.66
C THR A 106 9.13 20.67 -12.35
N VAL A 107 9.66 19.77 -13.18
CA VAL A 107 10.68 20.14 -14.15
C VAL A 107 10.00 21.11 -15.11
N LYS A 108 10.30 22.40 -14.99
CA LYS A 108 9.94 23.38 -16.02
C LYS A 108 10.70 22.96 -17.28
N SER A 109 9.97 22.37 -18.24
CA SER A 109 10.43 22.22 -19.62
C SER A 109 10.32 23.55 -20.34
#